data_AF-A0AAN7YGF4-F1
#
_entry.id   AF-A0AAN7YGF4-F1
#
_cell.length_a   1.000
_cell.length_b   1.000
_cell.length_c   1.000
_cell.angle_alpha   90.00
_cell.angle_beta   90.00
_cell.angle_gamma   90.00
#
_symmetry.space_group_name_H-M   'P 1'
#
loop_
_entity.id
_entity.type
_entity.pdbx_description
1 polymer ?
#
loop_
_entity_poly.entity_id
_entity_poly.type
_entity_poly.pdbx_seq_one_letter_code
_entity_poly.pdbx_strand_id
1 'polypeptide(L)'
;MALFSLLYSAIVTSAAQRQPFVELKPDKQESRSNAKLTILLDYLSYPIFYSCVATARVPSDVKLETTGVLDLSLLTRDTSILAALDLSNAIWGYGAGLPVWMTANRSFETLVPSHQVTGDILVSNVAYGVKPQCVLVPSSQVNATYAANSVLGSILINFADRGCEIDDIDPWPITSSRLLYTYTWKQHCTGSSDAQDRIAIFAAAFDAASGNKLSNLTVISCFPTYWSTSRALTMSFDSSVAKHIVSDEPEEGKDDIQLTGEASLAFRALHDGLSLTRTQEGSGVLEADSFGRVVHGYARRLRPDILIDRGALLQATETVYSTFFAALATTELMQQPGEVRMLDAQLFSDVTRLFASLPIAYVLIFLLFSMMLSTIGIFVHAERRKSSLQEEPRGLLWWAMILSSSDLMTFVEDFKAQHPVVEKPGEHIEKYWDVKSAKCWCEHRTDGVGGRIRLADLEERIPGRSSWQKFTQGLRWSRRGKKPSKKSELVEQMPLKAQAGSVTATADQHAMN
;
A
#
# COMPACT_ATOMS: atom_id res chain seq x y z
N MET A 1 35.84 16.57 -28.75
CA MET A 1 34.91 15.47 -28.39
C MET A 1 35.60 14.30 -27.68
N ALA A 2 36.74 13.79 -28.16
CA ALA A 2 37.43 12.65 -27.52
C ALA A 2 37.91 12.90 -26.06
N LEU A 3 38.38 14.12 -25.75
CA LEU A 3 38.82 14.50 -24.40
C LEU A 3 37.67 14.55 -23.37
N PHE A 4 36.47 14.95 -23.79
CA PHE A 4 35.30 15.00 -22.92
C PHE A 4 34.76 13.58 -22.63
N SER A 5 34.81 12.70 -23.64
CA SER A 5 34.51 11.27 -23.47
C SER A 5 35.49 10.58 -22.51
N LEU A 6 36.79 10.89 -22.61
CA LEU A 6 37.82 10.36 -21.71
C LEU A 6 37.65 10.88 -20.27
N LEU A 7 37.32 12.16 -20.09
CA LEU A 7 37.08 12.74 -18.77
C LEU A 7 35.82 12.15 -18.12
N TYR A 8 34.73 12.05 -18.88
CA TYR A 8 33.46 11.48 -18.40
C TYR A 8 33.60 9.99 -18.10
N SER A 9 34.28 9.24 -18.97
CA SER A 9 34.66 7.84 -18.75
C SER A 9 35.45 7.68 -17.46
N ALA A 10 36.49 8.51 -17.23
CA ALA A 10 37.31 8.46 -16.03
C ALA A 10 36.51 8.78 -14.75
N ILE A 11 35.58 9.73 -14.80
CA ILE A 11 34.73 10.09 -13.64
C ILE A 11 33.74 8.96 -13.33
N VAL A 12 33.09 8.40 -14.35
CA VAL A 12 32.08 7.34 -14.16
C VAL A 12 32.71 5.99 -13.79
N THR A 13 33.85 5.63 -14.38
CA THR A 13 34.58 4.40 -13.99
C THR A 13 35.26 4.52 -12.63
N SER A 14 35.79 5.69 -12.25
CA SER A 14 36.34 5.89 -10.91
C SER A 14 35.26 5.91 -9.81
N ALA A 15 34.02 6.29 -10.14
CA ALA A 15 32.87 6.14 -9.24
C ALA A 15 32.38 4.69 -9.13
N ALA A 16 32.49 3.89 -10.20
CA ALA A 16 32.04 2.50 -10.21
C ALA A 16 33.02 1.49 -9.57
N GLN A 17 34.33 1.81 -9.50
CA GLN A 17 35.37 0.89 -8.99
C GLN A 17 35.81 1.11 -7.54
N ARG A 18 35.26 2.07 -6.80
CA ARG A 18 35.57 2.24 -5.37
C ARG A 18 34.69 1.35 -4.50
N GLN A 19 35.03 0.06 -4.41
CA GLN A 19 34.89 -0.65 -3.14
C GLN A 19 36.18 -0.42 -2.34
N PRO A 20 36.14 0.25 -1.17
CA PRO A 20 37.35 0.44 -0.39
C PRO A 20 37.70 -0.86 0.34
N PHE A 21 38.63 -1.64 -0.22
CA PHE A 21 39.35 -2.65 0.54
C PHE A 21 40.41 -1.91 1.38
N VAL A 22 40.17 -1.78 2.69
CA VAL A 22 41.13 -1.19 3.63
C VAL A 22 41.76 -2.33 4.41
N GLU A 23 42.98 -2.72 4.03
CA GLU A 23 43.83 -3.58 4.84
C GLU A 23 44.43 -2.74 5.97
N LEU A 24 43.90 -2.88 7.18
CA LEU A 24 44.49 -2.28 8.37
C LEU A 24 45.72 -3.11 8.78
N LYS A 25 46.90 -2.66 8.38
CA LYS A 25 48.16 -3.19 8.91
C LYS A 25 48.36 -2.61 10.32
N PRO A 26 48.44 -3.43 11.38
CA PRO A 26 48.78 -2.92 12.70
C PRO A 26 50.30 -2.80 12.76
N ASP A 27 50.82 -1.58 12.87
CA ASP A 27 52.20 -1.40 13.32
C ASP A 27 52.30 -0.36 14.43
N LYS A 28 53.30 -0.58 15.25
CA LYS A 28 53.39 -0.23 16.67
C LYS A 28 53.18 1.26 16.99
N GLN A 29 52.34 1.44 18.03
CA GLN A 29 52.62 2.27 19.20
C GLN A 29 53.12 3.70 18.94
N GLU A 30 52.15 4.59 18.72
CA GLU A 30 52.00 5.91 19.36
C GLU A 30 51.32 6.88 18.38
N SER A 31 50.00 6.98 18.50
CA SER A 31 49.21 8.22 18.37
C SER A 31 47.78 7.84 18.02
N ARG A 32 46.95 7.68 19.07
CA ARG A 32 45.48 7.57 18.92
C ARG A 32 44.95 8.97 18.64
N SER A 33 44.66 9.28 17.37
CA SER A 33 43.85 10.44 17.02
C SER A 33 43.02 10.19 15.76
N ASN A 34 41.72 9.96 15.96
CA ASN A 34 40.59 10.37 15.11
C ASN A 34 40.45 9.90 13.65
N ALA A 35 41.09 8.81 13.21
CA ALA A 35 40.78 8.23 11.90
C ALA A 35 39.40 7.51 11.82
N LYS A 36 38.76 7.23 12.96
CA LYS A 36 37.48 6.49 13.01
C LYS A 36 36.22 7.34 12.82
N LEU A 37 36.30 8.68 12.88
CA LEU A 37 35.11 9.54 12.84
C LEU A 37 34.80 10.11 11.44
N THR A 38 35.76 10.10 10.52
CA THR A 38 35.63 10.76 9.21
C THR A 38 35.05 9.88 8.11
N ILE A 39 35.16 8.55 8.22
CA ILE A 39 34.73 7.63 7.14
C ILE A 39 33.22 7.30 7.23
N LEU A 40 32.59 7.49 8.40
CA LEU A 40 31.16 7.22 8.57
C LEU A 40 30.25 8.39 8.12
N LEU A 41 30.81 9.60 7.96
CA LEU A 41 30.03 10.79 7.59
C LEU A 41 29.71 10.88 6.09
N ASP A 42 30.50 10.22 5.23
CA ASP A 42 30.36 10.28 3.77
C ASP A 42 29.27 9.35 3.20
N TYR A 43 28.83 8.33 3.94
CA TYR A 43 27.79 7.40 3.46
C TYR A 43 26.39 7.66 4.05
N LEU A 44 26.29 8.31 5.22
CA LEU A 44 25.00 8.65 5.84
C LEU A 44 24.38 9.93 5.26
N SER A 45 25.18 10.80 4.63
CA SER A 45 24.73 12.07 4.06
C SER A 45 24.25 11.97 2.60
N TYR A 46 24.47 10.84 1.92
CA TYR A 46 24.32 10.73 0.46
C TYR A 46 23.07 9.97 -0.07
N PRO A 47 21.97 9.79 0.70
CA PRO A 47 20.67 9.65 0.02
C PRO A 47 19.52 10.49 0.58
N ILE A 48 19.70 11.25 1.66
CA ILE A 48 18.55 11.92 2.32
C ILE A 48 18.22 13.28 1.68
N PHE A 49 19.21 14.03 1.17
CA PHE A 49 18.97 15.38 0.65
C PHE A 49 18.66 15.47 -0.85
N TYR A 50 18.90 14.41 -1.63
CA TYR A 50 18.80 14.44 -3.10
C TYR A 50 17.65 13.63 -3.68
N SER A 51 16.96 12.84 -2.86
CA SER A 51 15.85 11.99 -3.30
C SER A 51 14.55 12.38 -2.60
N CYS A 52 14.10 13.62 -2.81
CA CYS A 52 12.68 13.92 -2.65
C CYS A 52 11.92 13.24 -3.79
N VAL A 53 11.64 11.95 -3.65
CA VAL A 53 10.66 11.26 -4.47
C VAL A 53 9.29 11.80 -4.05
N ALA A 54 8.89 12.91 -4.66
CA ALA A 54 7.53 13.40 -4.53
C ALA A 54 6.63 12.50 -5.40
N THR A 55 5.77 11.72 -4.75
CA THR A 55 4.67 11.03 -5.42
C THR A 55 3.68 12.10 -5.87
N ALA A 56 3.57 12.32 -7.17
CA ALA A 56 2.55 13.19 -7.73
C ALA A 56 1.39 12.32 -8.23
N ARG A 57 0.17 12.67 -7.82
CA ARG A 57 -1.05 12.13 -8.40
C ARG A 57 -1.30 12.83 -9.72
N VAL A 58 -1.20 12.10 -10.82
CA VAL A 58 -1.49 12.62 -12.16
C VAL A 58 -2.85 12.06 -12.58
N PRO A 59 -3.85 12.92 -12.86
CA PRO A 59 -5.11 12.47 -13.43
C PRO A 59 -4.90 12.03 -14.88
N SER A 60 -5.52 10.92 -15.25
CA SER A 60 -5.62 10.44 -16.64
C SER A 60 -7.05 10.04 -16.95
N ASP A 61 -7.56 10.43 -18.11
CA ASP A 61 -8.92 10.09 -18.52
C ASP A 61 -9.03 8.60 -18.86
N VAL A 62 -10.05 7.95 -18.31
CA VAL A 62 -10.38 6.53 -18.50
C VAL A 62 -11.87 6.41 -18.74
N LYS A 63 -12.27 5.46 -19.59
CA LYS A 63 -13.68 5.14 -19.81
C LYS A 63 -14.10 3.93 -19.00
N LEU A 64 -15.25 4.03 -18.35
CA LEU A 64 -15.88 2.94 -17.62
C LEU A 64 -17.14 2.48 -18.36
N GLU A 65 -17.35 1.17 -18.39
CA GLU A 65 -18.54 0.52 -18.91
C GLU A 65 -19.51 0.23 -17.76
N THR A 66 -20.77 0.60 -17.96
CA THR A 66 -21.83 0.27 -17.00
C THR A 66 -22.23 -1.19 -17.17
N THR A 67 -22.07 -2.00 -16.13
CA THR A 67 -22.40 -3.44 -16.15
C THR A 67 -23.69 -3.76 -15.41
N GLY A 68 -24.19 -2.86 -14.58
CA GLY A 68 -25.38 -3.06 -13.75
C GLY A 68 -26.13 -1.77 -13.56
N VAL A 69 -27.38 -1.73 -14.04
CA VAL A 69 -28.32 -0.63 -13.84
C VAL A 69 -29.51 -1.15 -13.04
N LEU A 70 -30.09 -0.29 -12.20
CA LEU A 70 -31.24 -0.64 -11.38
C LEU A 70 -32.47 -0.94 -12.25
N ASP A 71 -33.00 -2.15 -12.15
CA ASP A 71 -34.26 -2.55 -12.76
C ASP A 71 -35.31 -2.85 -11.68
N LEU A 72 -36.22 -1.88 -11.48
CA LEU A 72 -37.31 -2.00 -10.51
C LEU A 72 -38.36 -3.04 -10.89
N SER A 73 -38.41 -3.47 -12.16
CA SER A 73 -39.36 -4.50 -12.58
C SER A 73 -39.10 -5.84 -11.89
N LEU A 74 -37.86 -6.08 -11.45
CA LEU A 74 -37.48 -7.28 -10.71
C LEU A 74 -38.20 -7.43 -9.37
N LEU A 75 -38.52 -6.34 -8.68
CA LEU A 75 -39.26 -6.39 -7.41
C LEU A 75 -40.64 -7.05 -7.55
N THR A 76 -41.19 -7.06 -8.75
CA THR A 76 -42.48 -7.73 -9.04
C THR A 76 -42.32 -9.20 -9.44
N ARG A 77 -41.09 -9.68 -9.68
CA ARG A 77 -40.76 -11.03 -10.17
C ARG A 77 -40.15 -11.94 -9.08
N ASP A 78 -40.77 -11.98 -7.90
CA ASP A 78 -40.37 -12.84 -6.77
C ASP A 78 -38.87 -12.73 -6.40
N THR A 79 -38.34 -11.50 -6.31
CA THR A 79 -36.98 -11.27 -5.78
C THR A 79 -36.88 -11.75 -4.34
N SER A 80 -35.85 -12.54 -4.04
CA SER A 80 -35.57 -13.01 -2.69
C SER A 80 -35.03 -11.86 -1.84
N ILE A 81 -35.91 -11.21 -1.07
CA ILE A 81 -35.52 -10.17 -0.12
C ILE A 81 -34.62 -10.69 1.01
N LEU A 82 -34.57 -12.02 1.20
CA LEU A 82 -33.85 -12.65 2.31
C LEU A 82 -32.34 -12.42 2.20
N ALA A 83 -31.79 -12.45 0.98
CA ALA A 83 -30.37 -12.20 0.76
C ALA A 83 -29.95 -10.80 1.22
N ALA A 84 -30.79 -9.80 0.92
CA ALA A 84 -30.57 -8.41 1.36
C ALA A 84 -30.73 -8.23 2.87
N LEU A 85 -31.68 -8.95 3.49
CA LEU A 85 -31.86 -8.96 4.95
C LEU A 85 -30.68 -9.63 5.66
N ASP A 86 -30.19 -10.77 5.14
CA ASP A 86 -29.05 -11.48 5.69
C ASP A 86 -27.77 -10.65 5.58
N LEU A 87 -27.57 -9.95 4.46
CA LEU A 87 -26.46 -9.02 4.30
C LEU A 87 -26.55 -7.85 5.29
N SER A 88 -27.75 -7.28 5.48
CA SER A 88 -27.98 -6.23 6.48
C SER A 88 -27.72 -6.71 7.91
N ASN A 89 -28.10 -7.96 8.21
CA ASN A 89 -27.81 -8.61 9.48
C ASN A 89 -26.31 -8.85 9.67
N ALA A 90 -25.60 -9.27 8.63
CA ALA A 90 -24.16 -9.43 8.66
C ALA A 90 -23.47 -8.10 9.01
N ILE A 91 -23.88 -7.00 8.36
CA ILE A 91 -23.32 -5.67 8.58
C ILE A 91 -23.62 -5.16 10.00
N TRP A 92 -24.89 -5.11 10.40
CA TRP A 92 -25.27 -4.45 11.66
C TRP A 92 -25.26 -5.39 12.87
N GLY A 93 -25.73 -6.61 12.69
CA GLY A 93 -25.72 -7.65 13.73
C GLY A 93 -24.30 -8.13 14.04
N TYR A 94 -23.49 -8.40 13.01
CA TYR A 94 -22.16 -9.02 13.18
C TYR A 94 -20.97 -8.10 12.86
N GLY A 95 -21.19 -6.88 12.34
CA GLY A 95 -20.10 -5.95 12.03
C GLY A 95 -19.32 -6.33 10.77
N ALA A 96 -19.94 -7.01 9.81
CA ALA A 96 -19.33 -7.33 8.53
C ALA A 96 -19.03 -6.07 7.71
N GLY A 97 -18.02 -6.15 6.85
CA GLY A 97 -17.70 -5.08 5.89
C GLY A 97 -18.77 -4.90 4.82
N LEU A 98 -18.87 -3.68 4.29
CA LEU A 98 -19.78 -3.35 3.20
C LEU A 98 -19.26 -3.92 1.85
N PRO A 99 -20.13 -4.47 0.99
CA PRO A 99 -19.80 -4.78 -0.39
C PRO A 99 -19.33 -3.55 -1.19
N VAL A 100 -18.58 -3.80 -2.26
CA VAL A 100 -17.85 -2.77 -3.02
C VAL A 100 -18.75 -1.72 -3.68
N TRP A 101 -19.97 -2.09 -4.08
CA TRP A 101 -20.89 -1.22 -4.82
C TRP A 101 -22.01 -0.64 -3.95
N MET A 102 -21.80 -0.57 -2.63
CA MET A 102 -22.75 0.01 -1.69
C MET A 102 -22.09 0.70 -0.51
N THR A 103 -22.81 1.65 0.06
CA THR A 103 -22.57 2.23 1.38
C THR A 103 -23.65 1.76 2.35
N ALA A 104 -23.62 2.22 3.59
CA ALA A 104 -24.63 1.89 4.60
C ALA A 104 -26.07 2.30 4.19
N ASN A 105 -26.25 3.31 3.34
CA ASN A 105 -27.57 3.86 3.02
C ASN A 105 -27.84 4.00 1.52
N ARG A 106 -26.90 3.58 0.66
CA ARG A 106 -26.99 3.74 -0.80
C ARG A 106 -26.33 2.60 -1.55
N SER A 107 -26.87 2.26 -2.70
CA SER A 107 -26.24 1.39 -3.70
C SER A 107 -25.82 2.21 -4.91
N PHE A 108 -24.76 1.80 -5.60
CA PHE A 108 -24.29 2.43 -6.83
C PHE A 108 -24.45 1.47 -8.01
N GLU A 109 -24.62 2.01 -9.21
CA GLU A 109 -24.50 1.19 -10.43
C GLU A 109 -23.10 0.58 -10.53
N THR A 110 -23.03 -0.66 -11.02
CA THR A 110 -21.76 -1.37 -11.13
C THR A 110 -21.03 -0.97 -12.39
N LEU A 111 -19.74 -0.65 -12.26
CA LEU A 111 -18.89 -0.15 -13.34
C LEU A 111 -17.67 -1.06 -13.51
N VAL A 112 -17.24 -1.28 -14.75
CA VAL A 112 -16.00 -2.00 -15.07
C VAL A 112 -15.18 -1.14 -16.03
N PRO A 113 -13.87 -0.98 -15.81
CA PRO A 113 -13.07 -0.19 -16.74
C PRO A 113 -12.89 -0.92 -18.07
N SER A 114 -12.91 -0.17 -19.18
CA SER A 114 -12.77 -0.74 -20.53
C SER A 114 -11.40 -1.39 -20.76
N HIS A 115 -10.41 -1.00 -19.97
CA HIS A 115 -9.06 -1.55 -19.97
C HIS A 115 -8.61 -1.85 -18.53
N GLN A 116 -7.64 -2.74 -18.36
CA GLN A 116 -7.08 -3.01 -17.03
C GLN A 116 -6.40 -1.75 -16.49
N VAL A 117 -6.92 -1.25 -15.37
CA VAL A 117 -6.38 -0.11 -14.64
C VAL A 117 -6.23 -0.47 -13.18
N THR A 118 -5.21 0.14 -12.57
CA THR A 118 -4.89 0.03 -11.14
C THR A 118 -4.70 1.43 -10.61
N GLY A 119 -5.39 1.75 -9.51
CA GLY A 119 -5.39 3.09 -8.90
C GLY A 119 -6.79 3.54 -8.51
N ASP A 120 -6.88 4.79 -8.08
CA ASP A 120 -8.14 5.37 -7.62
C ASP A 120 -8.84 6.08 -8.79
N ILE A 121 -10.08 5.74 -9.06
CA ILE A 121 -10.87 6.28 -10.17
C ILE A 121 -11.99 7.13 -9.61
N LEU A 122 -12.06 8.40 -10.04
CA LEU A 122 -13.16 9.31 -9.79
C LEU A 122 -14.13 9.29 -10.97
N VAL A 123 -15.40 8.99 -10.70
CA VAL A 123 -16.46 8.92 -11.71
C VAL A 123 -17.76 9.51 -11.15
N SER A 124 -18.53 10.19 -12.02
CA SER A 124 -19.92 10.54 -11.70
C SER A 124 -20.80 9.30 -11.91
N ASN A 125 -21.37 8.78 -10.83
CA ASN A 125 -22.18 7.57 -10.82
C ASN A 125 -23.56 7.83 -10.20
N VAL A 126 -24.57 7.05 -10.58
CA VAL A 126 -25.91 7.12 -10.01
C VAL A 126 -25.95 6.29 -8.72
N ALA A 127 -26.36 6.93 -7.64
CA ALA A 127 -26.61 6.30 -6.36
C ALA A 127 -28.12 6.20 -6.12
N TYR A 128 -28.57 5.04 -5.65
CA TYR A 128 -29.95 4.80 -5.24
C TYR A 128 -29.98 4.63 -3.74
N GLY A 129 -31.01 5.19 -3.10
CA GLY A 129 -31.15 5.07 -1.66
C GLY A 129 -32.58 5.27 -1.20
N VAL A 130 -32.77 5.09 0.11
CA VAL A 130 -34.06 5.29 0.75
C VAL A 130 -33.89 6.08 2.03
N LYS A 131 -34.80 7.02 2.25
CA LYS A 131 -34.96 7.76 3.51
C LYS A 131 -36.23 7.25 4.19
N PRO A 132 -36.13 6.27 5.10
CA PRO A 132 -37.26 5.81 5.90
C PRO A 132 -37.56 6.90 6.93
N GLN A 133 -38.56 7.75 6.64
CA GLN A 133 -38.99 8.79 7.56
C GLN A 133 -39.81 8.13 8.69
N CYS A 134 -39.10 7.55 9.66
CA CYS A 134 -39.69 6.80 10.76
C CYS A 134 -40.04 7.72 11.93
N VAL A 135 -41.15 7.39 12.60
CA VAL A 135 -41.61 8.10 13.79
C VAL A 135 -42.03 7.10 14.86
N LEU A 136 -41.75 7.43 16.12
CA LEU A 136 -42.26 6.68 17.26
C LEU A 136 -43.73 7.07 17.48
N VAL A 137 -44.61 6.07 17.44
CA VAL A 137 -46.02 6.28 17.73
C VAL A 137 -46.20 6.33 19.25
N PRO A 138 -46.76 7.42 19.81
CA PRO A 138 -47.01 7.53 21.24
C PRO A 138 -47.91 6.39 21.72
N SER A 139 -47.59 5.78 22.87
CA SER A 139 -48.37 4.67 23.42
C SER A 139 -49.84 5.00 23.68
N SER A 140 -50.20 6.28 23.82
CA SER A 140 -51.59 6.74 23.97
C SER A 140 -52.41 6.67 22.68
N GLN A 141 -51.76 6.62 21.52
CA GLN A 141 -52.39 6.56 20.20
C GLN A 141 -52.45 5.12 19.65
N VAL A 142 -51.80 4.18 20.33
CA VAL A 142 -51.76 2.77 19.94
C VAL A 142 -52.87 2.03 20.66
N ASN A 143 -53.81 1.48 19.91
CA ASN A 143 -54.83 0.58 20.41
C ASN A 143 -54.39 -0.87 20.19
N ALA A 144 -54.08 -1.58 21.27
CA ALA A 144 -53.59 -2.96 21.22
C ALA A 144 -54.61 -3.90 21.88
N THR A 145 -55.26 -4.74 21.07
CA THR A 145 -56.31 -5.65 21.53
C THR A 145 -55.82 -7.10 21.49
N TYR A 146 -55.98 -7.82 22.59
CA TYR A 146 -55.62 -9.23 22.69
C TYR A 146 -56.86 -10.11 22.50
N ALA A 147 -56.85 -10.94 21.47
CA ALA A 147 -57.86 -11.95 21.22
C ALA A 147 -57.35 -13.31 21.72
N ALA A 148 -58.00 -13.86 22.74
CA ALA A 148 -57.67 -15.18 23.27
C ALA A 148 -58.39 -16.27 22.44
N ASN A 149 -57.65 -17.04 21.65
CA ASN A 149 -58.14 -18.33 21.17
C ASN A 149 -57.68 -19.43 22.15
N SER A 150 -58.38 -20.57 22.16
CA SER A 150 -58.30 -21.63 23.20
C SER A 150 -56.90 -22.19 23.52
N VAL A 151 -55.88 -21.91 22.71
CA VAL A 151 -54.48 -22.34 22.91
C VAL A 151 -53.44 -21.26 22.59
N LEU A 152 -53.77 -20.30 21.72
CA LEU A 152 -52.86 -19.24 21.25
C LEU A 152 -53.56 -17.89 21.37
N GLY A 153 -52.89 -16.92 21.97
CA GLY A 153 -53.32 -15.54 21.93
C GLY A 153 -52.94 -14.91 20.61
N SER A 154 -53.67 -13.89 20.19
CA SER A 154 -53.25 -13.05 19.07
C SER A 154 -53.48 -11.57 19.39
N ILE A 155 -52.61 -10.71 18.88
CA ILE A 155 -52.73 -9.27 19.08
C ILE A 155 -53.07 -8.55 17.77
N LEU A 156 -53.94 -7.56 17.87
CA LEU A 156 -54.19 -6.58 16.82
C LEU A 156 -53.75 -5.21 17.32
N ILE A 157 -52.99 -4.50 16.49
CA ILE A 157 -52.44 -3.18 16.79
C ILE A 157 -52.96 -2.18 15.78
N ASN A 158 -53.70 -1.19 16.26
CA ASN A 158 -54.29 -0.16 15.41
C ASN A 158 -53.81 1.23 15.87
N PHE A 159 -53.45 2.09 14.93
CA PHE A 159 -53.05 3.47 15.21
C PHE A 159 -53.15 4.35 13.95
N ALA A 160 -53.10 5.67 14.12
CA ALA A 160 -53.07 6.61 13.00
C ALA A 160 -51.70 7.28 12.88
N ASP A 161 -51.16 7.39 11.66
CA ASP A 161 -49.92 8.12 11.36
C ASP A 161 -50.10 9.04 10.15
N ARG A 162 -49.87 10.35 10.33
CA ARG A 162 -49.90 11.39 9.27
C ARG A 162 -51.12 11.30 8.34
N GLY A 163 -52.30 11.04 8.91
CA GLY A 163 -53.56 10.95 8.15
C GLY A 163 -53.81 9.60 7.48
N CYS A 164 -53.02 8.58 7.79
CA CYS A 164 -53.30 7.19 7.43
C CYS A 164 -53.66 6.38 8.67
N GLU A 165 -54.84 5.75 8.65
CA GLU A 165 -55.24 4.74 9.63
C GLU A 165 -54.53 3.43 9.29
N ILE A 166 -53.70 2.97 10.24
CA ILE A 166 -52.96 1.72 10.16
C ILE A 166 -53.70 0.73 11.04
N ASP A 167 -54.50 -0.10 10.39
CA ASP A 167 -55.16 -1.24 11.00
C ASP A 167 -54.38 -2.50 10.65
N ASP A 168 -53.92 -3.20 11.68
CA ASP A 168 -53.31 -4.50 11.49
C ASP A 168 -54.37 -5.52 11.07
N ILE A 169 -54.23 -6.00 9.83
CA ILE A 169 -55.21 -6.90 9.20
C ILE A 169 -55.01 -8.34 9.69
N ASP A 170 -53.76 -8.70 10.06
CA ASP A 170 -53.39 -10.07 10.40
C ASP A 170 -52.91 -10.17 11.86
N PRO A 171 -53.67 -10.85 12.74
CA PRO A 171 -53.36 -10.82 14.16
C PRO A 171 -52.09 -11.64 14.47
N TRP A 172 -51.17 -11.04 15.24
CA TRP A 172 -49.86 -11.66 15.54
C TRP A 172 -49.97 -12.65 16.69
N PRO A 173 -49.48 -13.89 16.53
CA PRO A 173 -49.57 -14.90 17.58
C PRO A 173 -48.68 -14.51 18.77
N ILE A 174 -49.28 -14.50 19.97
CA ILE A 174 -48.59 -14.29 21.24
C ILE A 174 -48.78 -15.54 22.10
N THR A 175 -47.69 -15.98 22.71
CA THR A 175 -47.59 -17.19 23.50
C THR A 175 -46.80 -16.93 24.78
N SER A 176 -47.16 -17.57 25.89
CA SER A 176 -46.37 -17.45 27.13
C SER A 176 -44.98 -18.10 27.05
N SER A 177 -44.68 -18.81 25.96
CA SER A 177 -43.40 -19.47 25.74
C SER A 177 -42.29 -18.54 25.25
N ARG A 178 -42.63 -17.32 24.81
CA ARG A 178 -41.66 -16.34 24.28
C ARG A 178 -41.65 -15.11 25.17
N LEU A 179 -40.47 -14.50 25.32
CA LEU A 179 -40.28 -13.33 26.18
C LEU A 179 -40.38 -12.02 25.41
N LEU A 180 -39.96 -12.00 24.15
CA LEU A 180 -39.88 -10.79 23.33
C LEU A 180 -40.51 -11.04 21.97
N TYR A 181 -41.20 -10.02 21.46
CA TYR A 181 -41.83 -10.00 20.15
C TYR A 181 -41.31 -8.84 19.34
N THR A 182 -41.01 -9.06 18.06
CA THR A 182 -40.72 -7.98 17.10
C THR A 182 -41.26 -8.34 15.73
N TYR A 183 -42.32 -7.68 15.28
CA TYR A 183 -42.94 -7.95 13.99
C TYR A 183 -43.09 -6.69 13.17
N THR A 184 -43.08 -6.88 11.86
CA THR A 184 -43.21 -5.83 10.87
C THR A 184 -44.38 -6.13 9.95
N TRP A 185 -45.09 -5.08 9.58
CA TRP A 185 -46.24 -5.17 8.69
C TRP A 185 -46.32 -3.93 7.82
N LYS A 186 -47.14 -4.02 6.78
CA LYS A 186 -47.38 -2.93 5.85
C LYS A 186 -48.83 -2.47 5.91
N GLN A 187 -49.06 -1.21 5.61
CA GLN A 187 -50.39 -0.65 5.38
C GLN A 187 -50.38 0.17 4.10
N HIS A 188 -51.37 -0.07 3.24
CA HIS A 188 -51.59 0.78 2.08
C HIS A 188 -52.47 1.98 2.45
N CYS A 189 -51.95 3.20 2.27
CA CYS A 189 -52.65 4.43 2.57
C CYS A 189 -53.20 5.05 1.29
N THR A 190 -54.52 4.96 1.08
CA THR A 190 -55.22 5.52 -0.09
C THR A 190 -55.87 6.89 0.16
N GLY A 191 -56.08 7.26 1.43
CA GLY A 191 -56.88 8.43 1.82
C GLY A 191 -56.10 9.72 2.12
N SER A 192 -54.76 9.69 2.12
CA SER A 192 -53.91 10.84 2.41
C SER A 192 -53.49 11.58 1.12
N SER A 193 -53.14 12.87 1.24
CA SER A 193 -52.54 13.65 0.15
C SER A 193 -51.29 13.01 -0.45
N ASP A 194 -50.60 12.19 0.34
CA ASP A 194 -49.45 11.36 -0.06
C ASP A 194 -49.82 9.87 0.04
N ALA A 195 -50.39 9.32 -1.04
CA ALA A 195 -50.74 7.90 -1.13
C ALA A 195 -49.47 7.05 -1.32
N GLN A 196 -48.74 6.80 -0.23
CA GLN A 196 -47.64 5.81 -0.21
C GLN A 196 -47.81 4.84 0.95
N ASP A 197 -47.19 3.68 0.77
CA ASP A 197 -47.26 2.57 1.71
C ASP A 197 -46.50 2.91 3.00
N ARG A 198 -47.05 2.48 4.13
CA ARG A 198 -46.43 2.59 5.45
C ARG A 198 -45.90 1.24 5.87
N ILE A 199 -44.75 1.25 6.52
CA ILE A 199 -44.18 0.08 7.16
C ILE A 199 -44.20 0.34 8.64
N ALA A 200 -44.89 -0.52 9.37
CA ALA A 200 -44.95 -0.45 10.81
C ALA A 200 -44.14 -1.60 11.42
N ILE A 201 -43.51 -1.31 12.55
CA ILE A 201 -42.78 -2.29 13.35
C ILE A 201 -43.27 -2.14 14.77
N PHE A 202 -43.54 -3.25 15.43
CA PHE A 202 -43.78 -3.24 16.86
C PHE A 202 -42.80 -4.14 17.57
N ALA A 203 -42.38 -3.72 18.76
CA ALA A 203 -41.60 -4.52 19.68
C ALA A 203 -42.24 -4.46 21.07
N ALA A 204 -42.32 -5.61 21.73
CA ALA A 204 -42.90 -5.71 23.07
C ALA A 204 -42.35 -6.91 23.84
N ALA A 205 -42.44 -6.85 25.16
CA ALA A 205 -42.11 -7.96 26.04
C ALA A 205 -43.40 -8.64 26.51
N PHE A 206 -43.41 -9.96 26.60
CA PHE A 206 -44.54 -10.70 27.13
C PHE A 206 -44.75 -10.37 28.62
N ASP A 207 -45.97 -10.04 29.00
CA ASP A 207 -46.34 -9.85 30.41
C ASP A 207 -47.75 -10.40 30.67
N ALA A 208 -47.83 -11.51 31.38
CA ALA A 208 -49.10 -12.17 31.70
C ALA A 208 -50.05 -11.31 32.56
N ALA A 209 -49.54 -10.33 33.31
CA ALA A 209 -50.33 -9.46 34.18
C ALA A 209 -51.04 -8.33 33.40
N SER A 210 -50.46 -7.91 32.28
CA SER A 210 -51.05 -6.87 31.42
C SER A 210 -52.33 -7.35 30.72
N GLY A 211 -53.27 -6.42 30.48
CA GLY A 211 -54.55 -6.72 29.84
C GLY A 211 -54.42 -7.23 28.40
N ASN A 212 -53.41 -6.73 27.67
CA ASN A 212 -53.06 -7.12 26.30
C ASN A 212 -51.93 -8.15 26.23
N LYS A 213 -51.50 -8.71 27.37
CA LYS A 213 -50.39 -9.68 27.49
C LYS A 213 -49.02 -9.16 27.03
N LEU A 214 -48.88 -7.84 26.85
CA LEU A 214 -47.65 -7.17 26.46
C LEU A 214 -47.28 -6.03 27.42
N SER A 215 -45.99 -5.90 27.70
CA SER A 215 -45.38 -4.78 28.39
C SER A 215 -44.38 -4.07 27.46
N ASN A 216 -44.13 -2.79 27.73
CA ASN A 216 -43.20 -1.95 26.97
C ASN A 216 -43.45 -1.92 25.45
N LEU A 217 -44.74 -1.97 25.05
CA LEU A 217 -45.14 -1.90 23.65
C LEU A 217 -44.59 -0.61 23.02
N THR A 218 -43.81 -0.79 21.97
CA THR A 218 -43.20 0.25 21.16
C THR A 218 -43.62 0.02 19.73
N VAL A 219 -44.23 1.02 19.11
CA VAL A 219 -44.66 0.98 17.71
C VAL A 219 -43.93 2.09 16.95
N ILE A 220 -43.36 1.73 15.82
CA ILE A 220 -42.64 2.62 14.91
C ILE A 220 -43.38 2.57 13.57
N SER A 221 -43.69 3.74 13.02
CA SER A 221 -44.27 3.87 11.68
C SER A 221 -43.27 4.54 10.76
N CYS A 222 -42.98 3.94 9.62
CA CYS A 222 -42.04 4.44 8.64
C CYS A 222 -42.73 4.74 7.31
N PHE A 223 -42.30 5.85 6.71
CA PHE A 223 -42.70 6.29 5.38
C PHE A 223 -41.45 6.35 4.50
N PRO A 224 -41.13 5.25 3.78
CA PRO A 224 -39.92 5.17 2.99
C PRO A 224 -40.04 6.00 1.71
N THR A 225 -39.10 6.93 1.54
CA THR A 225 -38.98 7.74 0.31
C THR A 225 -37.74 7.30 -0.46
N TYR A 226 -37.97 6.77 -1.66
CA TYR A 226 -36.91 6.27 -2.53
C TYR A 226 -36.44 7.36 -3.50
N TRP A 227 -35.14 7.42 -3.73
CA TRP A 227 -34.54 8.46 -4.54
C TRP A 227 -33.34 7.92 -5.33
N SER A 228 -33.05 8.57 -6.44
CA SER A 228 -31.81 8.43 -7.20
C SER A 228 -31.10 9.77 -7.26
N THR A 229 -29.78 9.78 -7.13
CA THR A 229 -28.99 11.00 -7.18
C THR A 229 -27.64 10.73 -7.84
N SER A 230 -27.10 11.72 -8.54
CA SER A 230 -25.79 11.62 -9.18
C SER A 230 -24.71 12.03 -8.17
N ARG A 231 -23.68 11.21 -8.01
CA ARG A 231 -22.63 11.42 -7.00
C ARG A 231 -21.24 11.24 -7.60
N ALA A 232 -20.29 12.03 -7.10
CA ALA A 232 -18.89 11.88 -7.41
C ALA A 232 -18.32 10.75 -6.54
N LEU A 233 -18.04 9.61 -7.16
CA LEU A 233 -17.59 8.39 -6.51
C LEU A 233 -16.12 8.16 -6.81
N THR A 234 -15.29 8.11 -5.76
CA THR A 234 -13.88 7.68 -5.88
C THR A 234 -13.77 6.22 -5.45
N MET A 235 -13.34 5.34 -6.35
CA MET A 235 -13.20 3.91 -6.09
C MET A 235 -11.78 3.45 -6.36
N SER A 236 -11.28 2.53 -5.54
CA SER A 236 -9.98 1.91 -5.77
C SER A 236 -10.12 0.65 -6.60
N PHE A 237 -9.39 0.56 -7.72
CA PHE A 237 -9.39 -0.58 -8.63
C PHE A 237 -8.05 -1.33 -8.61
N ASP A 238 -8.15 -2.66 -8.71
CA ASP A 238 -7.01 -3.55 -8.91
C ASP A 238 -7.26 -4.44 -10.13
N SER A 239 -6.56 -4.19 -11.24
CA SER A 239 -6.63 -5.02 -12.46
C SER A 239 -8.07 -5.26 -12.94
N SER A 240 -8.85 -4.19 -13.06
CA SER A 240 -10.29 -4.16 -13.43
C SER A 240 -11.30 -4.62 -12.38
N VAL A 241 -10.87 -5.03 -11.19
CA VAL A 241 -11.79 -5.35 -10.08
C VAL A 241 -11.86 -4.17 -9.12
N ALA A 242 -13.06 -3.65 -8.89
CA ALA A 242 -13.27 -2.65 -7.86
C ALA A 242 -13.04 -3.30 -6.48
N LYS A 243 -12.28 -2.64 -5.61
CA LYS A 243 -11.90 -3.17 -4.30
C LYS A 243 -12.72 -2.59 -3.17
N HIS A 244 -12.86 -1.27 -3.12
CA HIS A 244 -13.65 -0.54 -2.13
C HIS A 244 -13.90 0.90 -2.58
N ILE A 245 -14.91 1.53 -1.98
CA ILE A 245 -15.20 2.95 -2.14
C ILE A 245 -14.25 3.74 -1.24
N VAL A 246 -13.53 4.71 -1.82
CA VAL A 246 -12.62 5.62 -1.10
C VAL A 246 -13.38 6.85 -0.63
N SER A 247 -14.20 7.46 -1.49
CA SER A 247 -15.06 8.59 -1.13
C SER A 247 -16.37 8.62 -1.94
N ASP A 248 -17.41 9.16 -1.32
CA ASP A 248 -18.74 9.43 -1.90
C ASP A 248 -19.10 10.89 -1.60
N GLU A 249 -19.07 11.75 -2.62
CA GLU A 249 -19.39 13.17 -2.51
C GLU A 249 -20.63 13.54 -3.35
N PRO A 250 -21.52 14.41 -2.84
CA PRO A 250 -22.63 14.91 -3.65
C PRO A 250 -22.09 15.73 -4.82
N GLU A 251 -22.63 15.53 -6.02
CA GLU A 251 -22.28 16.36 -7.17
C GLU A 251 -22.95 17.74 -7.02
N GLU A 252 -22.16 18.81 -7.12
CA GLU A 252 -22.67 20.17 -6.91
C GLU A 252 -23.76 20.51 -7.96
N GLY A 253 -24.92 20.97 -7.48
CA GLY A 253 -26.03 21.37 -8.34
C GLY A 253 -26.90 20.24 -8.89
N LYS A 254 -26.78 19.00 -8.37
CA LYS A 254 -27.70 17.90 -8.69
C LYS A 254 -28.59 17.55 -7.50
N ASP A 255 -29.89 17.63 -7.72
CA ASP A 255 -30.92 17.34 -6.73
C ASP A 255 -31.26 15.85 -6.68
N ASP A 256 -31.72 15.39 -5.50
CA ASP A 256 -32.26 14.04 -5.32
C ASP A 256 -33.56 13.89 -6.13
N ILE A 257 -33.56 12.97 -7.10
CA ILE A 257 -34.74 12.65 -7.91
C ILE A 257 -35.55 11.58 -7.19
N GLN A 258 -36.77 11.91 -6.76
CA GLN A 258 -37.65 10.94 -6.13
C GLN A 258 -38.15 9.92 -7.17
N LEU A 259 -38.01 8.63 -6.85
CA LEU A 259 -38.50 7.54 -7.69
C LEU A 259 -40.02 7.43 -7.48
N THR A 260 -40.80 8.07 -8.37
CA THR A 260 -42.27 8.10 -8.34
C THR A 260 -42.88 7.42 -9.59
N GLY A 261 -44.19 7.13 -9.59
CA GLY A 261 -44.89 6.52 -10.74
C GLY A 261 -44.97 4.98 -10.69
N GLU A 262 -44.60 4.30 -11.79
CA GLU A 262 -44.62 2.82 -11.90
C GLU A 262 -43.80 2.12 -10.80
N ALA A 263 -42.75 2.81 -10.31
CA ALA A 263 -41.97 2.39 -9.15
C ALA A 263 -42.81 2.17 -7.88
N SER A 264 -43.95 2.84 -7.73
CA SER A 264 -44.83 2.69 -6.56
C SER A 264 -45.40 1.27 -6.42
N LEU A 265 -45.73 0.60 -7.53
CA LEU A 265 -46.19 -0.79 -7.51
C LEU A 265 -45.06 -1.77 -7.19
N ALA A 266 -43.86 -1.50 -7.70
CA ALA A 266 -42.67 -2.28 -7.41
C ALA A 266 -42.29 -2.20 -5.92
N PHE A 267 -42.31 -0.99 -5.34
CA PHE A 267 -42.07 -0.79 -3.92
C PHE A 267 -43.18 -1.38 -3.04
N ARG A 268 -44.42 -1.43 -3.53
CA ARG A 268 -45.47 -2.17 -2.85
C ARG A 268 -45.11 -3.65 -2.73
N ALA A 269 -44.77 -4.31 -3.85
CA ALA A 269 -44.36 -5.71 -3.84
C ALA A 269 -43.17 -5.97 -2.88
N LEU A 270 -42.22 -5.04 -2.79
CA LEU A 270 -41.14 -5.08 -1.80
C LEU A 270 -41.66 -5.07 -0.35
N HIS A 271 -42.59 -4.18 -0.03
CA HIS A 271 -43.17 -4.06 1.31
C HIS A 271 -43.98 -5.30 1.69
N ASP A 272 -44.66 -5.91 0.72
CA ASP A 272 -45.37 -7.18 0.90
C ASP A 272 -44.39 -8.28 1.34
N GLY A 273 -43.24 -8.38 0.67
CA GLY A 273 -42.21 -9.36 0.99
C GLY A 273 -41.70 -9.26 2.43
N LEU A 274 -41.50 -8.05 2.96
CA LEU A 274 -40.93 -7.83 4.29
C LEU A 274 -41.75 -8.50 5.41
N SER A 275 -43.07 -8.37 5.35
CA SER A 275 -44.00 -8.93 6.34
C SER A 275 -44.13 -10.47 6.32
N LEU A 276 -43.79 -11.10 5.19
CA LEU A 276 -44.06 -12.53 4.97
C LEU A 276 -42.96 -13.46 5.51
N THR A 277 -41.76 -12.94 5.75
CA THR A 277 -40.58 -13.77 6.07
C THR A 277 -40.45 -14.02 7.57
N ARG A 278 -41.21 -14.98 8.11
CA ARG A 278 -41.11 -15.39 9.52
C ARG A 278 -39.90 -16.31 9.74
N THR A 279 -39.04 -15.95 10.69
CA THR A 279 -37.93 -16.83 11.10
C THR A 279 -38.08 -17.20 12.55
N GLN A 280 -38.33 -18.47 12.82
CA GLN A 280 -38.45 -18.93 14.19
C GLN A 280 -37.05 -19.13 14.77
N GLU A 281 -36.73 -18.38 15.82
CA GLU A 281 -35.50 -18.61 16.56
C GLU A 281 -35.66 -19.81 17.50
N GLY A 282 -34.70 -20.75 17.46
CA GLY A 282 -34.72 -21.95 18.30
C GLY A 282 -34.48 -21.69 19.79
N SER A 283 -34.03 -20.49 20.17
CA SER A 283 -33.67 -20.13 21.55
C SER A 283 -34.87 -19.94 22.49
N GLY A 284 -36.09 -19.79 21.96
CA GLY A 284 -37.29 -19.56 22.77
C GLY A 284 -37.42 -18.12 23.31
N VAL A 285 -36.41 -17.25 23.15
CA VAL A 285 -36.41 -15.92 23.79
C VAL A 285 -37.12 -14.87 22.95
N LEU A 286 -36.73 -14.75 21.69
CA LEU A 286 -37.28 -13.80 20.73
C LEU A 286 -38.17 -14.55 19.72
N GLU A 287 -39.30 -13.95 19.40
CA GLU A 287 -40.13 -14.31 18.27
C GLU A 287 -40.23 -13.08 17.37
N ALA A 288 -39.70 -13.19 16.16
CA ALA A 288 -39.64 -12.08 15.22
C ALA A 288 -39.74 -12.54 13.77
N ASP A 289 -40.16 -11.63 12.90
CA ASP A 289 -39.92 -11.80 11.47
C ASP A 289 -38.45 -11.50 11.12
N SER A 290 -38.05 -11.78 9.88
CA SER A 290 -36.65 -11.67 9.46
C SER A 290 -36.13 -10.24 9.63
N PHE A 291 -36.94 -9.24 9.26
CA PHE A 291 -36.57 -7.84 9.38
C PHE A 291 -36.55 -7.36 10.84
N GLY A 292 -37.59 -7.67 11.61
CA GLY A 292 -37.67 -7.36 13.04
C GLY A 292 -36.55 -8.00 13.86
N ARG A 293 -36.10 -9.20 13.47
CA ARG A 293 -34.92 -9.85 14.07
C ARG A 293 -33.65 -9.03 13.87
N VAL A 294 -33.41 -8.51 12.67
CA VAL A 294 -32.23 -7.67 12.37
C VAL A 294 -32.31 -6.36 13.13
N VAL A 295 -33.49 -5.71 13.13
CA VAL A 295 -33.73 -4.47 13.87
C VAL A 295 -33.49 -4.67 15.37
N HIS A 296 -34.05 -5.72 15.96
CA HIS A 296 -33.87 -6.04 17.37
C HIS A 296 -32.41 -6.35 17.70
N GLY A 297 -31.74 -7.16 16.86
CA GLY A 297 -30.32 -7.48 17.02
C GLY A 297 -29.43 -6.22 17.01
N TYR A 298 -29.67 -5.30 16.08
CA TYR A 298 -28.93 -4.04 16.02
C TYR A 298 -29.28 -3.09 17.17
N ALA A 299 -30.55 -2.98 17.56
CA ALA A 299 -30.96 -2.18 18.71
C ALA A 299 -30.28 -2.65 20.01
N ARG A 300 -30.18 -3.96 20.23
CA ARG A 300 -29.45 -4.54 21.37
C ARG A 300 -27.95 -4.24 21.34
N ARG A 301 -27.36 -4.10 20.14
CA ARG A 301 -25.96 -3.70 20.00
C ARG A 301 -25.74 -2.23 20.35
N LEU A 302 -26.70 -1.36 20.01
CA LEU A 302 -26.67 0.05 20.38
C LEU A 302 -26.81 0.25 21.89
N ARG A 303 -27.71 -0.51 22.53
CA ARG A 303 -28.03 -0.41 23.96
C ARG A 303 -28.15 -1.81 24.58
N PRO A 304 -27.04 -2.42 25.04
CA PRO A 304 -27.04 -3.80 25.55
C PRO A 304 -27.78 -3.95 26.89
N ASP A 305 -27.92 -2.86 27.65
CA ASP A 305 -28.46 -2.87 29.02
C ASP A 305 -29.99 -2.93 29.07
N ILE A 306 -30.68 -2.57 27.98
CA ILE A 306 -32.14 -2.43 27.92
C ILE A 306 -32.67 -3.38 26.85
N LEU A 307 -33.60 -4.27 27.24
CA LEU A 307 -34.18 -5.26 26.32
C LEU A 307 -34.98 -4.62 25.17
N ILE A 308 -35.73 -3.55 25.48
CA ILE A 308 -36.54 -2.80 24.52
C ILE A 308 -36.34 -1.31 24.81
N ASP A 309 -35.44 -0.67 24.06
CA ASP A 309 -35.25 0.78 24.11
C ASP A 309 -35.90 1.43 22.88
N ARG A 310 -36.79 2.39 23.12
CA ARG A 310 -37.59 3.04 22.06
C ARG A 310 -36.71 3.82 21.09
N GLY A 311 -35.70 4.52 21.61
CA GLY A 311 -34.76 5.30 20.81
C GLY A 311 -33.86 4.40 19.96
N ALA A 312 -33.25 3.38 20.57
CA ALA A 312 -32.43 2.42 19.85
C ALA A 312 -33.21 1.67 18.76
N LEU A 313 -34.47 1.29 19.01
CA LEU A 313 -35.31 0.63 18.01
C LEU A 313 -35.65 1.55 16.84
N LEU A 314 -35.95 2.83 17.09
CA LEU A 314 -36.18 3.82 16.01
C LEU A 314 -34.94 3.94 15.13
N GLN A 315 -33.78 4.22 15.74
CA GLN A 315 -32.52 4.37 15.02
C GLN A 315 -32.13 3.08 14.28
N ALA A 316 -32.34 1.93 14.90
CA ALA A 316 -32.05 0.65 14.29
C ALA A 316 -32.96 0.39 13.09
N THR A 317 -34.25 0.72 13.21
CA THR A 317 -35.21 0.59 12.11
C THR A 317 -34.81 1.43 10.91
N GLU A 318 -34.51 2.71 11.10
CA GLU A 318 -34.09 3.60 10.03
C GLU A 318 -32.81 3.12 9.35
N THR A 319 -31.81 2.77 10.14
CA THR A 319 -30.50 2.35 9.63
C THR A 319 -30.61 1.02 8.88
N VAL A 320 -31.24 0.01 9.49
CA VAL A 320 -31.37 -1.33 8.90
C VAL A 320 -32.22 -1.27 7.63
N TYR A 321 -33.29 -0.46 7.60
CA TYR A 321 -34.10 -0.32 6.41
C TYR A 321 -33.33 0.34 5.24
N SER A 322 -32.57 1.40 5.52
CA SER A 322 -31.71 2.03 4.51
C SER A 322 -30.65 1.08 3.96
N THR A 323 -30.01 0.29 4.84
CA THR A 323 -29.04 -0.72 4.41
C THR A 323 -29.68 -1.88 3.68
N PHE A 324 -30.87 -2.31 4.10
CA PHE A 324 -31.62 -3.36 3.43
C PHE A 324 -31.93 -2.99 1.98
N PHE A 325 -32.42 -1.78 1.75
CA PHE A 325 -32.70 -1.33 0.39
C PHE A 325 -31.42 -1.20 -0.45
N ALA A 326 -30.34 -0.65 0.12
CA ALA A 326 -29.03 -0.59 -0.57
C ALA A 326 -28.49 -1.99 -0.92
N ALA A 327 -28.58 -2.93 0.03
CA ALA A 327 -28.20 -4.32 -0.17
C ALA A 327 -29.03 -4.97 -1.28
N LEU A 328 -30.36 -4.83 -1.22
CA LEU A 328 -31.28 -5.37 -2.22
C LEU A 328 -30.99 -4.81 -3.61
N ALA A 329 -30.79 -3.50 -3.69
CA ALA A 329 -30.47 -2.84 -4.94
C ALA A 329 -29.19 -3.40 -5.54
N THR A 330 -28.12 -3.57 -4.75
CA THR A 330 -26.84 -4.09 -5.23
C THR A 330 -26.85 -5.59 -5.55
N THR A 331 -27.58 -6.42 -4.80
CA THR A 331 -27.54 -7.89 -4.97
C THR A 331 -28.56 -8.42 -5.95
N GLU A 332 -29.78 -7.89 -5.94
CA GLU A 332 -30.90 -8.47 -6.69
C GLU A 332 -31.40 -7.55 -7.80
N LEU A 333 -31.29 -6.22 -7.68
CA LEU A 333 -31.92 -5.29 -8.63
C LEU A 333 -30.99 -4.77 -9.73
N MET A 334 -29.69 -5.05 -9.68
CA MET A 334 -28.77 -4.67 -10.75
C MET A 334 -28.85 -5.69 -11.90
N GLN A 335 -29.27 -5.23 -13.08
CA GLN A 335 -29.21 -6.02 -14.31
C GLN A 335 -28.23 -5.43 -15.33
N GLN A 336 -27.73 -6.29 -16.21
CA GLN A 336 -26.96 -5.84 -17.36
C GLN A 336 -27.84 -4.92 -18.23
N PRO A 337 -27.39 -3.70 -18.52
CA PRO A 337 -28.15 -2.79 -19.35
C PRO A 337 -28.25 -3.34 -20.78
N GLY A 338 -29.39 -3.10 -21.44
CA GLY A 338 -29.57 -3.49 -22.85
C GLY A 338 -28.62 -2.78 -23.82
N GLU A 339 -28.11 -1.61 -23.43
CA GLU A 339 -27.08 -0.86 -24.15
C GLU A 339 -25.94 -0.49 -23.17
N VAL A 340 -24.70 -0.77 -23.55
CA VAL A 340 -23.53 -0.48 -22.70
C VAL A 340 -23.29 1.02 -22.68
N ARG A 341 -23.52 1.65 -21.52
CA ARG A 341 -23.23 3.07 -21.31
C ARG A 341 -21.78 3.28 -20.93
N MET A 342 -21.08 4.09 -21.71
CA MET A 342 -19.71 4.55 -21.42
C MET A 342 -19.76 5.81 -20.55
N LEU A 343 -19.08 5.79 -19.42
CA LEU A 343 -18.90 6.93 -18.53
C LEU A 343 -17.46 7.42 -18.59
N ASP A 344 -17.27 8.73 -18.64
CA ASP A 344 -15.96 9.35 -18.55
C ASP A 344 -15.53 9.43 -17.07
N ALA A 345 -14.31 8.98 -16.77
CA ALA A 345 -13.77 8.91 -15.42
C ALA A 345 -12.30 9.39 -15.39
N GLN A 346 -11.84 9.80 -14.21
CA GLN A 346 -10.47 10.23 -13.98
C GLN A 346 -9.74 9.21 -13.11
N LEU A 347 -8.72 8.55 -13.66
CA LEU A 347 -7.81 7.69 -12.91
C LEU A 347 -6.70 8.54 -12.29
N PHE A 348 -6.55 8.43 -10.97
CA PHE A 348 -5.42 8.92 -10.21
C PHE A 348 -4.43 7.77 -10.02
N SER A 349 -3.30 7.85 -10.73
CA SER A 349 -2.17 6.96 -10.51
C SER A 349 -1.05 7.71 -9.81
N ASP A 350 -0.45 7.06 -8.80
CA ASP A 350 0.75 7.57 -8.15
C ASP A 350 1.94 7.34 -9.07
N VAL A 351 2.35 8.39 -9.79
CA VAL A 351 3.54 8.33 -10.64
C VAL A 351 4.72 8.88 -9.86
N THR A 352 5.74 8.05 -9.66
CA THR A 352 7.04 8.50 -9.13
C THR A 352 7.77 9.28 -10.23
N ARG A 353 7.54 10.59 -10.30
CA ARG A 353 8.36 11.47 -11.13
C ARG A 353 9.54 11.95 -10.31
N LEU A 354 10.75 11.83 -10.86
CA LEU A 354 11.93 12.48 -10.31
C LEU A 354 11.77 13.98 -10.56
N PHE A 355 11.24 14.72 -9.59
CA PHE A 355 11.23 16.18 -9.66
C PHE A 355 12.66 16.65 -9.43
N ALA A 356 13.39 16.89 -10.51
CA ALA A 356 14.62 17.68 -10.45
C ALA A 356 14.21 19.07 -9.95
N SER A 357 14.45 19.35 -8.68
CA SER A 357 14.08 20.64 -8.12
C SER A 357 14.86 21.74 -8.85
N LEU A 358 14.13 22.77 -9.32
CA LEU A 358 14.71 23.96 -9.93
C LEU A 358 15.94 24.51 -9.16
N PRO A 359 15.93 24.63 -7.82
CA PRO A 359 17.12 25.10 -7.10
C PRO A 359 18.33 24.19 -7.26
N ILE A 360 18.16 22.86 -7.26
CA ILE A 360 19.28 21.92 -7.47
C ILE A 360 19.80 22.02 -8.90
N ALA A 361 18.91 22.20 -9.89
CA ALA A 361 19.32 22.42 -11.27
C ALA A 361 20.18 23.69 -11.41
N TYR A 362 19.80 24.80 -10.75
CA TYR A 362 20.62 26.01 -10.75
C TYR A 362 21.97 25.82 -10.06
N VAL A 363 22.03 25.07 -8.95
CA VAL A 363 23.30 24.75 -8.26
C VAL A 363 24.22 23.93 -9.17
N LEU A 364 23.68 22.92 -9.87
CA LEU A 364 24.46 22.11 -10.81
C LEU A 364 24.96 22.94 -12.01
N ILE A 365 24.11 23.80 -12.56
CA ILE A 365 24.50 24.72 -13.64
C ILE A 365 25.60 25.67 -13.17
N PHE A 366 25.49 26.22 -11.96
CA PHE A 366 26.50 27.10 -11.37
C PHE A 366 27.83 26.37 -11.16
N LEU A 367 27.81 25.14 -10.64
CA LEU A 367 29.00 24.31 -10.46
C LEU A 367 29.68 24.01 -11.81
N LEU A 368 28.90 23.61 -12.82
CA LEU A 368 29.41 23.35 -14.17
C LEU A 368 30.02 24.62 -14.79
N PHE A 369 29.37 25.77 -14.60
CA PHE A 369 29.88 27.06 -15.06
C PHE A 369 31.19 27.44 -14.34
N SER A 370 31.28 27.21 -13.03
CA SER A 370 32.50 27.43 -12.25
C SER A 370 33.66 26.53 -12.71
N MET A 371 33.40 25.25 -12.99
CA MET A 371 34.41 24.34 -13.56
C MET A 371 34.85 24.80 -14.96
N MET A 372 33.93 25.29 -15.78
CA MET A 372 34.24 25.87 -17.09
C MET A 372 35.11 27.13 -16.97
N LEU A 373 34.79 28.05 -16.05
CA LEU A 373 35.61 29.23 -15.79
C LEU A 373 37.02 28.85 -15.28
N SER A 374 37.10 27.85 -14.42
CA SER A 374 38.37 27.37 -13.87
C SER A 374 39.26 26.76 -14.96
N THR A 375 38.68 25.97 -15.86
CA THR A 375 39.41 25.37 -17.00
C THR A 375 39.85 26.43 -18.01
N ILE A 376 39.01 27.42 -18.32
CA ILE A 376 39.42 28.58 -19.14
C ILE A 376 40.54 29.35 -18.46
N GLY A 377 40.45 29.57 -17.14
CA GLY A 377 41.47 30.24 -16.36
C GLY A 377 42.82 29.52 -16.41
N ILE A 378 42.82 28.19 -16.23
CA ILE A 378 44.02 27.35 -16.36
C ILE A 378 44.58 27.43 -17.79
N PHE A 379 43.72 27.37 -18.81
CA PHE A 379 44.13 27.44 -20.21
C PHE A 379 44.79 28.78 -20.56
N VAL A 380 44.16 29.90 -20.18
CA VAL A 380 44.72 31.25 -20.38
C VAL A 380 46.02 31.42 -19.57
N HIS A 381 46.09 30.86 -18.36
CA HIS A 381 47.31 30.88 -17.55
C HIS A 381 48.45 30.11 -18.23
N ALA A 382 48.15 28.93 -18.78
CA ALA A 382 49.09 28.08 -19.49
C ALA A 382 49.62 28.74 -20.79
N GLU A 383 48.77 29.44 -21.54
CA GLU A 383 49.22 30.16 -22.74
C GLU A 383 49.99 31.45 -22.42
N ARG A 384 49.55 32.22 -21.41
CA ARG A 384 50.19 33.50 -21.06
C ARG A 384 51.52 33.32 -20.34
N ARG A 385 51.71 32.22 -19.61
CA ARG A 385 52.99 31.88 -18.99
C ARG A 385 53.67 30.82 -19.84
N LYS A 386 54.63 31.23 -20.68
CA LYS A 386 55.50 30.32 -21.42
C LYS A 386 56.13 29.31 -20.44
N SER A 387 55.66 28.06 -20.51
CA SER A 387 56.26 26.87 -19.95
C SER A 387 56.65 26.95 -18.47
N SER A 388 55.74 26.51 -17.59
CA SER A 388 56.05 26.06 -16.23
C SER A 388 56.73 24.68 -16.23
N LEU A 389 57.79 24.53 -17.02
CA LEU A 389 58.82 23.49 -16.84
C LEU A 389 60.06 24.11 -16.18
N GLN A 390 59.90 25.12 -15.33
CA GLN A 390 61.04 25.67 -14.58
C GLN A 390 61.57 24.69 -13.51
N GLU A 391 60.80 23.69 -13.09
CA GLU A 391 61.24 22.70 -12.11
C GLU A 391 62.08 21.55 -12.72
N GLU A 392 62.06 21.33 -14.04
CA GLU A 392 62.69 20.14 -14.62
C GLU A 392 63.93 20.29 -15.51
N PRO A 393 64.61 21.43 -15.73
CA PRO A 393 66.01 21.35 -16.16
C PRO A 393 66.89 20.98 -14.96
N ARG A 394 66.59 21.48 -13.75
CA ARG A 394 67.38 21.17 -12.53
C ARG A 394 67.20 19.72 -12.11
N GLY A 395 65.97 19.21 -12.13
CA GLY A 395 65.70 17.79 -11.90
C GLY A 395 66.47 16.92 -12.89
N LEU A 396 66.28 17.12 -14.20
CA LEU A 396 66.97 16.33 -15.23
C LEU A 396 68.49 16.46 -15.21
N LEU A 397 69.04 17.67 -15.02
CA LEU A 397 70.50 17.87 -14.91
C LEU A 397 71.06 17.22 -13.64
N TRP A 398 70.33 17.25 -12.53
CA TRP A 398 70.76 16.62 -11.28
C TRP A 398 70.72 15.09 -11.39
N TRP A 399 69.69 14.53 -12.02
CA TRP A 399 69.65 13.11 -12.38
C TRP A 399 70.80 12.75 -13.33
N ALA A 400 71.08 13.56 -14.35
CA ALA A 400 72.20 13.35 -15.26
C ALA A 400 73.57 13.41 -14.55
N MET A 401 73.73 14.30 -13.56
CA MET A 401 74.95 14.44 -12.76
C MET A 401 75.15 13.27 -11.79
N ILE A 402 74.07 12.76 -11.18
CA ILE A 402 74.13 11.56 -10.34
C ILE A 402 74.44 10.33 -11.19
N LEU A 403 73.82 10.21 -12.36
CA LEU A 403 74.11 9.13 -13.29
C LEU A 403 75.56 9.18 -13.75
N SER A 404 76.11 10.34 -14.14
CA SER A 404 77.50 10.46 -14.62
C SER A 404 78.55 10.03 -13.59
N SER A 405 78.23 10.11 -12.30
CA SER A 405 79.15 9.75 -11.21
C SER A 405 78.93 8.33 -10.66
N SER A 406 77.93 7.61 -11.15
CA SER A 406 77.52 6.29 -10.64
C SER A 406 78.29 5.12 -11.26
N ASP A 407 78.33 3.98 -10.55
CA ASP A 407 78.85 2.71 -11.09
C ASP A 407 77.96 2.14 -12.21
N LEU A 408 76.79 2.75 -12.43
CA LEU A 408 75.90 2.40 -13.53
C LEU A 408 76.50 2.78 -14.89
N MET A 409 77.29 3.86 -14.97
CA MET A 409 77.89 4.28 -16.23
C MET A 409 78.95 3.31 -16.70
N THR A 410 79.77 2.76 -15.79
CA THR A 410 80.72 1.69 -16.13
C THR A 410 80.00 0.45 -16.65
N PHE A 411 78.87 0.07 -16.05
CA PHE A 411 78.05 -1.04 -16.55
C PHE A 411 77.45 -0.74 -17.94
N VAL A 412 76.92 0.47 -18.15
CA VAL A 412 76.33 0.88 -19.44
C VAL A 412 77.40 0.96 -20.54
N GLU A 413 78.61 1.43 -20.22
CA GLU A 413 79.74 1.46 -21.15
C GLU A 413 80.22 0.06 -21.50
N ASP A 414 80.37 -0.84 -20.52
CA ASP A 414 80.72 -2.25 -20.75
C ASP A 414 79.63 -2.96 -21.57
N PHE A 415 78.35 -2.72 -21.26
CA PHE A 415 77.22 -3.25 -22.00
C PHE A 415 77.20 -2.75 -23.44
N LYS A 416 77.45 -1.46 -23.66
CA LYS A 416 77.51 -0.85 -25.00
C LYS A 416 78.72 -1.34 -25.80
N ALA A 417 79.85 -1.61 -25.13
CA ALA A 417 81.03 -2.20 -25.74
C ALA A 417 80.79 -3.66 -26.17
N GLN A 418 80.07 -4.43 -25.35
CA GLN A 418 79.73 -5.83 -25.66
C GLN A 418 78.58 -5.95 -26.68
N HIS A 419 77.68 -4.95 -26.75
CA HIS A 419 76.49 -4.98 -27.60
C HIS A 419 76.23 -3.66 -28.35
N PRO A 420 77.02 -3.34 -29.40
CA PRO A 420 76.99 -2.02 -30.04
C PRO A 420 75.73 -1.70 -30.88
N VAL A 421 74.85 -2.67 -31.17
CA VAL A 421 73.72 -2.51 -32.12
C VAL A 421 72.37 -2.92 -31.53
N VAL A 422 72.16 -2.74 -30.22
CA VAL A 422 70.86 -3.08 -29.61
C VAL A 422 69.94 -1.87 -29.65
N GLU A 423 68.90 -1.91 -30.49
CA GLU A 423 67.90 -0.82 -30.63
C GLU A 423 67.10 -0.55 -29.35
N LYS A 424 67.10 -1.50 -28.38
CA LYS A 424 66.38 -1.40 -27.11
C LYS A 424 67.17 -2.01 -25.95
N PRO A 425 68.11 -1.28 -25.34
CA PRO A 425 68.99 -1.81 -24.29
C PRO A 425 68.23 -2.28 -23.04
N GLY A 426 67.12 -1.63 -22.68
CA GLY A 426 66.33 -1.99 -21.48
C GLY A 426 65.73 -3.39 -21.54
N GLU A 427 65.09 -3.75 -22.66
CA GLU A 427 64.51 -5.10 -22.85
C GLU A 427 65.60 -6.18 -22.90
N HIS A 428 66.79 -5.84 -23.38
CA HIS A 428 67.93 -6.75 -23.43
C HIS A 428 68.52 -6.98 -22.04
N ILE A 429 68.68 -5.93 -21.24
CA ILE A 429 69.20 -6.02 -19.87
C ILE A 429 68.26 -6.85 -19.00
N GLU A 430 66.94 -6.64 -19.08
CA GLU A 430 65.96 -7.42 -18.30
C GLU A 430 65.94 -8.91 -18.67
N LYS A 431 66.29 -9.24 -19.92
CA LYS A 431 66.32 -10.63 -20.40
C LYS A 431 67.54 -11.40 -19.90
N TYR A 432 68.70 -10.76 -19.87
CA TYR A 432 69.99 -11.42 -19.63
C TYR A 432 70.60 -11.13 -18.27
N TRP A 433 70.12 -10.14 -17.51
CA TRP A 433 70.55 -9.87 -16.14
C TRP A 433 69.34 -9.98 -15.20
N ASP A 434 69.54 -10.50 -13.99
CA ASP A 434 68.47 -10.58 -13.00
C ASP A 434 68.27 -9.25 -12.28
N VAL A 435 67.66 -8.29 -12.98
CA VAL A 435 67.41 -6.94 -12.46
C VAL A 435 66.59 -6.94 -11.17
N LYS A 436 65.81 -8.02 -10.92
CA LYS A 436 64.95 -8.13 -9.73
C LYS A 436 65.73 -8.44 -8.45
N SER A 437 66.90 -9.06 -8.54
CA SER A 437 67.75 -9.36 -7.38
C SER A 437 68.83 -8.30 -7.15
N ALA A 438 69.12 -7.47 -8.15
CA ALA A 438 70.05 -6.36 -8.02
C ALA A 438 69.60 -5.35 -6.95
N LYS A 439 70.54 -4.99 -6.07
CA LYS A 439 70.33 -3.96 -5.05
C LYS A 439 70.96 -2.67 -5.50
N CYS A 440 70.17 -1.61 -5.48
CA CYS A 440 70.61 -0.25 -5.81
C CYS A 440 70.42 0.62 -4.57
N TRP A 441 71.48 1.32 -4.15
CA TRP A 441 71.38 2.32 -3.09
C TRP A 441 72.25 3.53 -3.40
N CYS A 442 71.87 4.68 -2.85
CA CYS A 442 72.64 5.91 -2.97
C CYS A 442 73.58 6.02 -1.76
N GLU A 443 74.88 5.92 -2.00
CA GLU A 443 75.91 6.16 -1.00
C GLU A 443 76.21 7.66 -0.96
N HIS A 444 75.88 8.32 0.16
CA HIS A 444 76.12 9.75 0.29
C HIS A 444 77.61 9.97 0.58
N ARG A 445 78.28 10.70 -0.31
CA ARG A 445 79.71 10.99 -0.17
C ARG A 445 79.93 12.04 0.93
N THR A 446 80.89 11.80 1.82
CA THR A 446 81.15 12.63 3.01
C THR A 446 81.80 13.98 2.70
N ASP A 447 82.22 14.21 1.45
CA ASP A 447 82.82 15.46 0.96
C ASP A 447 81.78 16.51 0.52
N GLY A 448 80.48 16.22 0.67
CA GLY A 448 79.39 17.16 0.41
C GLY A 448 79.08 17.40 -1.07
N VAL A 449 79.75 16.70 -1.99
CA VAL A 449 79.55 16.85 -3.44
C VAL A 449 78.89 15.59 -4.01
N GLY A 450 77.57 15.49 -3.83
CA GLY A 450 76.71 14.52 -4.51
C GLY A 450 76.74 13.08 -3.97
N GLY A 451 75.60 12.40 -4.08
CA GLY A 451 75.49 10.97 -3.77
C GLY A 451 75.92 10.11 -4.97
N ARG A 452 76.55 8.96 -4.71
CA ARG A 452 76.93 7.99 -5.73
C ARG A 452 75.96 6.81 -5.69
N ILE A 453 75.33 6.48 -6.82
CA ILE A 453 74.51 5.27 -6.91
C ILE A 453 75.45 4.06 -7.03
N ARG A 454 75.33 3.14 -6.08
CA ARG A 454 75.98 1.83 -6.06
C ARG A 454 75.00 0.77 -6.53
N LEU A 455 75.47 -0.12 -7.39
CA LEU A 455 74.74 -1.29 -7.82
C LEU A 455 75.52 -2.52 -7.39
N ALA A 456 74.87 -3.43 -6.68
CA ALA A 456 75.44 -4.73 -6.29
C ALA A 456 74.47 -5.86 -6.61
N ASP A 457 75.00 -7.09 -6.62
CA ASP A 457 74.25 -8.32 -6.89
C ASP A 457 73.61 -8.36 -8.29
N LEU A 458 74.12 -7.58 -9.26
CA LEU A 458 73.71 -7.67 -10.66
C LEU A 458 74.47 -8.83 -11.34
N GLU A 459 73.98 -10.04 -11.15
CA GLU A 459 74.55 -11.23 -11.80
C GLU A 459 74.00 -11.41 -13.22
N GLU A 460 74.90 -11.72 -14.17
CA GLU A 460 74.51 -12.13 -15.50
C GLU A 460 73.79 -13.48 -15.41
N ARG A 461 72.58 -13.53 -15.96
CA ARG A 461 71.75 -14.72 -15.96
C ARG A 461 72.34 -15.70 -16.98
N ILE A 462 73.29 -16.53 -16.54
CA ILE A 462 73.86 -17.60 -17.35
C ILE A 462 72.68 -18.42 -17.90
N PRO A 463 72.51 -18.53 -19.24
CA PRO A 463 71.38 -19.25 -19.82
C PRO A 463 71.51 -20.75 -19.54
N GLY A 464 71.05 -21.15 -18.37
CA GLY A 464 70.95 -22.54 -17.93
C GLY A 464 69.77 -23.23 -18.60
N ARG A 465 70.10 -24.18 -19.48
CA ARG A 465 69.31 -25.31 -20.00
C ARG A 465 67.79 -25.26 -19.82
N SER A 466 67.13 -25.27 -20.97
CA SER A 466 65.69 -25.34 -21.22
C SER A 466 64.86 -26.19 -20.23
N SER A 467 63.69 -25.64 -19.90
CA SER A 467 62.65 -26.14 -19.00
C SER A 467 61.92 -27.43 -19.46
N TRP A 468 62.59 -28.31 -20.21
CA TRP A 468 62.02 -29.57 -20.69
C TRP A 468 61.99 -30.71 -19.66
N GLN A 469 62.55 -30.54 -18.45
CA GLN A 469 62.55 -31.58 -17.40
C GLN A 469 61.41 -31.49 -16.37
N LYS A 470 60.52 -30.50 -16.43
CA LYS A 470 59.35 -30.42 -15.51
C LYS A 470 58.10 -31.18 -16.01
N PHE A 471 58.17 -31.89 -17.14
CA PHE A 471 56.99 -32.54 -17.75
C PHE A 471 56.92 -34.07 -17.57
N THR A 472 57.89 -34.73 -16.91
CA THR A 472 57.92 -36.21 -16.82
C THR A 472 57.78 -36.82 -15.41
N GLN A 473 57.42 -36.04 -14.37
CA GLN A 473 57.12 -36.59 -13.03
C GLN A 473 55.62 -36.63 -12.65
N GLY A 474 54.71 -36.29 -13.57
CA GLY A 474 53.26 -36.28 -13.29
C GLY A 474 52.47 -37.53 -13.69
N LEU A 475 53.11 -38.55 -14.30
CA LEU A 475 52.41 -39.70 -14.90
C LEU A 475 53.01 -41.04 -14.44
N ARG A 476 52.77 -41.40 -13.18
CA ARG A 476 52.62 -42.78 -12.70
C ARG A 476 52.34 -42.73 -11.21
N TRP A 477 51.11 -42.99 -10.80
CA TRP A 477 50.73 -44.06 -9.88
C TRP A 477 49.21 -44.00 -9.70
N SER A 478 48.56 -45.10 -10.06
CA SER A 478 47.12 -45.32 -10.06
C SER A 478 46.84 -46.60 -9.28
N ARG A 479 45.70 -46.59 -8.56
CA ARG A 479 44.91 -47.74 -8.05
C ARG A 479 45.35 -48.48 -6.77
N ARG A 480 44.48 -48.34 -5.74
CA ARG A 480 43.67 -49.37 -5.01
C ARG A 480 43.36 -48.80 -3.61
N GLY A 481 42.20 -48.92 -2.98
CA GLY A 481 40.99 -49.71 -3.21
C GLY A 481 39.81 -49.21 -2.34
N LYS A 482 38.66 -49.87 -2.50
CA LYS A 482 37.29 -49.55 -2.01
C LYS A 482 37.06 -49.79 -0.50
N LYS A 483 36.21 -48.92 0.13
CA LYS A 483 35.04 -49.07 1.08
C LYS A 483 35.10 -50.12 2.24
N PRO A 484 34.26 -50.09 3.33
CA PRO A 484 32.99 -49.33 3.58
C PRO A 484 32.70 -48.79 5.04
N SER A 485 31.63 -47.97 5.16
CA SER A 485 30.50 -47.95 6.16
C SER A 485 30.67 -47.91 7.70
N LYS A 486 30.03 -46.89 8.34
CA LYS A 486 28.99 -46.91 9.44
C LYS A 486 29.11 -45.61 10.28
N LYS A 487 28.10 -44.72 10.42
CA LYS A 487 26.79 -44.73 11.15
C LYS A 487 26.88 -44.84 12.69
N SER A 488 26.60 -43.75 13.40
CA SER A 488 25.72 -43.57 14.60
C SER A 488 26.04 -42.19 15.23
N GLU A 489 25.11 -41.23 15.26
CA GLU A 489 24.06 -41.00 16.28
C GLU A 489 24.60 -40.47 17.62
N LEU A 490 24.31 -39.21 17.93
CA LEU A 490 23.82 -38.83 19.26
C LEU A 490 23.06 -37.49 19.21
N VAL A 491 21.88 -37.57 19.83
CA VAL A 491 20.83 -36.57 20.05
C VAL A 491 21.08 -35.92 21.42
N GLU A 492 20.83 -34.61 21.57
CA GLU A 492 20.21 -33.96 22.74
C GLU A 492 20.19 -32.43 22.49
N GLN A 493 19.02 -31.81 22.28
CA GLN A 493 18.04 -31.30 23.24
C GLN A 493 18.15 -29.77 23.43
N MET A 494 17.01 -29.14 23.16
CA MET A 494 16.55 -27.78 23.44
C MET A 494 16.61 -27.45 24.95
N PRO A 495 16.61 -26.16 25.40
CA PRO A 495 15.36 -25.39 25.41
C PRO A 495 15.43 -23.87 25.18
N LEU A 496 14.32 -23.39 24.61
CA LEU A 496 13.55 -22.18 24.94
C LEU A 496 14.15 -21.18 25.92
N LYS A 497 14.22 -19.91 25.48
CA LYS A 497 13.80 -18.77 26.31
C LYS A 497 13.16 -17.68 25.45
N ALA A 498 11.86 -17.52 25.66
CA ALA A 498 11.11 -16.33 25.35
C ALA A 498 11.47 -15.21 26.33
N GLN A 499 11.53 -13.97 25.87
CA GLN A 499 11.33 -12.81 26.73
C GLN A 499 10.52 -11.75 25.98
N ALA A 500 9.26 -11.66 26.38
CA ALA A 500 8.42 -10.50 26.20
C ALA A 500 8.95 -9.36 27.09
N GLY A 501 8.89 -8.14 26.56
CA GLY A 501 9.13 -6.91 27.30
C GLY A 501 8.19 -5.83 26.78
N SER A 502 6.99 -5.77 27.35
CA SER A 502 6.10 -4.62 27.24
C SER A 502 6.51 -3.59 28.27
N VAL A 503 6.64 -2.31 27.90
CA VAL A 503 6.49 -1.20 28.84
C VAL A 503 5.65 -0.11 28.18
N THR A 504 4.54 0.14 28.85
CA THR A 504 3.57 1.22 28.76
C THR A 504 4.10 2.54 29.33
N ALA A 505 3.74 3.67 28.72
CA ALA A 505 3.49 4.99 29.35
C ALA A 505 2.90 5.92 28.27
N THR A 506 1.59 6.21 28.27
CA THR A 506 0.93 7.42 28.83
C THR A 506 1.52 8.72 28.27
N ALA A 507 0.83 9.36 27.32
CA ALA A 507 -0.22 10.38 27.51
C ALA A 507 0.39 11.79 27.57
N ASP A 508 0.01 12.66 26.62
CA ASP A 508 -0.45 13.99 26.98
C ASP A 508 -1.16 14.72 25.84
N GLN A 509 -2.21 15.43 26.26
CA GLN A 509 -3.06 16.36 25.52
C GLN A 509 -2.27 17.51 24.90
N HIS A 510 -2.77 18.04 23.77
CA HIS A 510 -3.01 19.48 23.69
C HIS A 510 -4.07 19.82 22.65
N ALA A 511 -5.17 20.38 23.15
CA ALA A 511 -6.10 21.21 22.40
C ALA A 511 -5.54 22.65 22.33
N MET A 512 -5.77 23.33 21.20
CA MET A 512 -6.18 24.74 21.08
C MET A 512 -6.12 25.20 19.61
N ASN A 513 -7.27 25.20 18.94
CA ASN A 513 -7.95 26.35 18.32
C ASN A 513 -9.06 25.91 17.38
#